data_AF-A0A354GW00-F1
#
_entry.id   AF-A0A354GW00-F1
#
_cell.length_a   1.000
_cell.length_b   1.000
_cell.length_c   1.000
_cell.angle_alpha   90.00
_cell.angle_beta   90.00
_cell.angle_gamma   90.00
#
_symmetry.space_group_name_H-M   'P 1'
#
loop_
_entity.id
_entity.type
_entity.pdbx_description
1 polymer ?
#
loop_
_entity_poly.entity_id
_entity_poly.type
_entity_poly.pdbx_seq_one_letter_code
_entity_poly.pdbx_strand_id
1 'polypeptide(L)'
;MPYRVQVEPLATRQIASWNLSDFVLTEVLLRLHQTLRDNPSALLERTEQPFDGMSYPFGLIDPENRLCQHFFRFHVLYAADETTLFVARGAYGKTVGA
;
A
#
# COMPACT_ATOMS: atom_id res chain seq x y z
N MET A 1 -3.02 19.97 3.64
CA MET A 1 -1.71 19.96 2.94
C MET A 1 -1.44 18.54 2.50
N PRO A 2 -1.02 18.27 1.26
CA PRO A 2 -0.75 16.92 0.80
C PRO A 2 0.55 16.40 1.42
N TYR A 3 0.58 15.14 1.83
CA TYR A 3 1.76 14.53 2.43
C TYR A 3 2.81 14.18 1.36
N ARG A 4 4.09 14.13 1.75
CA ARG A 4 5.13 13.53 0.91
C ARG A 4 5.17 12.04 1.20
N VAL A 5 4.95 11.19 0.20
CA VAL A 5 5.07 9.74 0.35
C VAL A 5 6.43 9.27 -0.17
N GLN A 6 7.17 8.55 0.66
CA GLN A 6 8.43 7.90 0.30
C GLN A 6 8.30 6.40 0.48
N VAL A 7 8.56 5.65 -0.59
CA VAL A 7 8.53 4.18 -0.55
C VAL A 7 9.94 3.69 -0.26
N GLU A 8 10.12 3.03 0.87
CA GLU A 8 11.44 2.55 1.29
C GLU A 8 11.98 1.48 0.33
N PRO A 9 13.31 1.32 0.23
CA PRO A 9 13.92 0.31 -0.63
C PRO A 9 13.42 -1.11 -0.35
N LEU A 10 13.12 -1.43 0.92
CA LEU A 10 12.55 -2.71 1.31
C LEU A 10 11.16 -2.92 0.71
N ALA A 11 10.26 -1.93 0.87
CA ALA A 11 8.92 -1.99 0.31
C ALA A 11 8.95 -2.09 -1.22
N THR A 12 9.83 -1.32 -1.87
CA THR A 12 10.05 -1.39 -3.33
C THR A 12 10.43 -2.80 -3.78
N ARG A 13 11.39 -3.44 -3.08
CA ARG A 13 11.79 -4.83 -3.39
C ARG A 13 10.67 -5.83 -3.16
N GLN A 14 9.88 -5.66 -2.11
CA GLN A 14 8.72 -6.51 -1.83
C GLN A 14 7.68 -6.40 -2.94
N ILE A 15 7.32 -5.17 -3.35
CA ILE A 15 6.37 -4.94 -4.45
C ILE A 15 6.85 -5.64 -5.73
N ALA A 16 8.12 -5.46 -6.09
CA ALA A 16 8.70 -6.11 -7.26
C ALA A 16 8.66 -7.65 -7.17
N SER A 17 8.82 -8.22 -5.98
CA SER A 17 8.79 -9.68 -5.77
C SER A 17 7.40 -10.32 -5.92
N TRP A 18 6.32 -9.53 -5.90
CA TRP A 18 4.95 -10.04 -6.00
C TRP A 18 4.55 -10.46 -7.42
N ASN A 19 5.37 -10.11 -8.42
CA ASN A 19 5.16 -10.47 -9.83
C ASN A 19 3.74 -10.13 -10.31
N LEU A 20 3.30 -8.91 -10.01
CA LEU A 20 1.99 -8.38 -10.37
C LEU A 20 1.93 -8.09 -11.88
N SER A 21 0.73 -8.12 -12.46
CA SER A 21 0.51 -7.59 -13.81
C SER A 21 0.76 -6.07 -13.83
N ASP A 22 1.08 -5.53 -15.00
CA ASP A 22 1.36 -4.09 -15.17
C ASP A 22 0.20 -3.21 -14.68
N PHE A 23 -1.03 -3.64 -14.91
CA PHE A 23 -2.23 -2.95 -14.42
C PHE A 23 -2.24 -2.89 -12.88
N VAL A 24 -2.11 -4.05 -12.23
CA VAL A 24 -2.17 -4.15 -10.76
C VAL A 24 -0.99 -3.39 -10.12
N LEU A 25 0.20 -3.48 -10.72
CA LEU A 25 1.37 -2.72 -10.27
C LEU A 25 1.15 -1.21 -10.40
N THR A 26 0.61 -0.76 -11.53
CA THR A 26 0.32 0.67 -11.76
C THR A 26 -0.67 1.20 -10.73
N GLU A 27 -1.75 0.46 -10.45
CA GLU A 27 -2.73 0.82 -9.43
C GLU A 27 -2.13 0.89 -8.02
N VAL A 28 -1.24 -0.05 -7.68
CA VAL A 28 -0.51 -0.02 -6.40
C VAL A 28 0.31 1.26 -6.28
N LEU A 29 1.11 1.59 -7.30
CA LEU A 29 1.95 2.80 -7.30
C LEU A 29 1.12 4.08 -7.27
N LEU A 30 0.02 4.13 -8.02
CA LEU A 30 -0.92 5.25 -8.05
C LEU A 30 -1.50 5.52 -6.66
N ARG A 31 -1.97 4.46 -6.00
CA ARG A 31 -2.56 4.57 -4.65
C ARG A 31 -1.55 4.98 -3.59
N LEU A 32 -0.29 4.55 -3.70
CA LEU A 32 0.77 4.99 -2.80
C LEU A 32 1.15 6.45 -3.02
N HIS A 33 1.29 6.91 -4.27
CA HIS A 33 1.82 8.24 -4.57
C HIS A 33 0.76 9.35 -4.68
N GLN A 34 -0.50 9.01 -4.94
CA GLN A 34 -1.59 9.97 -5.06
C GLN A 34 -2.60 9.81 -3.92
N THR A 35 -3.27 8.65 -3.83
CA THR A 35 -4.38 8.47 -2.88
C THR A 35 -3.94 8.60 -1.42
N LEU A 36 -2.86 7.94 -1.03
CA LEU A 36 -2.31 8.03 0.33
C LEU A 36 -1.79 9.44 0.65
N ARG A 37 -1.26 10.15 -0.35
CA ARG A 37 -0.76 11.52 -0.20
C ARG A 37 -1.88 12.52 0.10
N ASP A 38 -3.02 12.36 -0.56
CA ASP A 38 -4.10 13.34 -0.51
C ASP A 38 -4.95 13.20 0.77
N ASN A 39 -5.13 11.98 1.29
CA ASN A 39 -5.96 11.77 2.48
C ASN A 39 -5.47 10.63 3.39
N PRO A 40 -4.27 10.71 3.99
CA PRO A 40 -3.75 9.62 4.79
C PRO A 40 -4.52 9.38 6.08
N SER A 41 -5.05 10.43 6.72
CA SER A 41 -5.80 10.30 7.98
C SER A 41 -7.06 9.46 7.87
N ALA A 42 -7.70 9.43 6.69
CA ALA A 42 -8.89 8.62 6.45
C ALA A 42 -8.58 7.18 5.98
N LEU A 43 -7.35 6.93 5.54
CA LEU A 43 -6.93 5.68 4.90
C LEU A 43 -6.01 4.83 5.79
N LEU A 44 -5.39 5.45 6.80
CA LEU A 44 -4.48 4.78 7.71
C LEU A 44 -5.21 4.21 8.92
N GLU A 45 -5.02 2.91 9.14
CA GLU A 45 -5.50 2.18 10.31
C GLU A 45 -4.36 2.02 11.31
N ARG A 46 -4.61 2.33 12.59
CA ARG A 46 -3.71 1.90 13.66
C ARG A 46 -3.81 0.40 13.82
N THR A 47 -2.69 -0.30 13.71
CA THR A 47 -2.61 -1.75 13.94
C THR A 47 -1.78 -2.06 15.17
N GLU A 48 -2.31 -2.89 16.07
CA GLU A 48 -1.58 -3.35 17.26
C GLU A 48 -0.41 -4.28 16.92
N GLN A 49 -0.46 -4.94 15.74
CA GLN A 49 0.61 -5.76 15.21
C GLN A 49 0.81 -5.50 13.72
N PRO A 50 2.04 -5.16 13.27
CA PRO A 50 3.23 -4.91 14.08
C PRO A 50 3.07 -3.67 14.99
N PHE A 51 3.52 -3.79 16.24
CA PHE A 51 3.35 -2.82 17.33
C PHE A 51 3.90 -1.43 16.93
N ASP A 52 3.10 -0.38 17.18
CA ASP A 52 3.35 1.05 16.91
C ASP A 52 3.40 1.51 15.43
N GLY A 53 2.62 0.87 14.56
CA GLY A 53 2.53 1.23 13.13
C GLY A 53 1.17 1.76 12.68
N MET A 54 1.17 2.65 11.69
CA MET A 54 -0.01 2.84 10.84
C MET A 54 0.04 1.84 9.70
N SER A 55 -1.13 1.43 9.22
CA SER A 55 -1.23 0.55 8.07
C SER A 55 -2.19 1.11 7.03
N TYR A 56 -1.84 0.96 5.76
CA TYR A 56 -2.66 1.34 4.62
C TYR A 56 -3.11 0.07 3.88
N PRO A 57 -4.31 -0.45 4.17
CA PRO A 57 -4.88 -1.55 3.43
C PRO A 57 -5.67 -1.07 2.21
N PHE A 58 -5.62 -1.83 1.12
CA PHE A 58 -6.62 -1.73 0.07
C PHE A 58 -6.73 -3.03 -0.72
N GLY A 59 -7.88 -3.20 -1.37
CA GLY A 59 -8.14 -4.28 -2.32
C GLY A 59 -8.29 -3.76 -3.74
N LEU A 60 -8.04 -4.64 -4.70
CA LEU A 60 -8.25 -4.42 -6.13
C LEU A 60 -8.81 -5.70 -6.75
N ILE A 61 -9.89 -5.58 -7.52
CA ILE A 61 -10.37 -6.67 -8.38
C ILE A 61 -9.58 -6.60 -9.69
N ASP A 62 -9.03 -7.73 -10.11
CA ASP A 62 -8.29 -7.80 -11.37
C ASP A 62 -9.27 -7.60 -12.56
N PRO A 63 -9.07 -6.60 -13.43
CA PRO A 63 -9.94 -6.37 -14.57
C PRO A 63 -9.83 -7.47 -15.63
N GLU A 64 -8.69 -8.15 -15.71
CA GLU A 64 -8.45 -9.24 -16.66
C GLU A 64 -9.01 -10.57 -16.13
N ASN A 65 -9.04 -10.73 -14.80
CA ASN A 65 -9.68 -11.86 -14.13
C ASN A 65 -10.57 -11.39 -12.98
N ARG A 66 -11.85 -11.14 -13.26
CA ARG A 66 -12.81 -10.65 -12.25
C ARG A 66 -13.05 -11.59 -11.07
N LEU A 67 -12.61 -12.85 -11.15
CA LEU A 67 -12.65 -13.80 -10.02
C LEU A 67 -11.41 -13.67 -9.13
N CYS A 68 -10.39 -12.93 -9.54
CA CYS A 68 -9.19 -12.66 -8.77
C CYS A 68 -9.31 -11.32 -8.04
N GLN A 69 -9.16 -11.38 -6.72
CA GLN A 69 -9.07 -10.21 -5.86
C GLN A 69 -7.70 -10.14 -5.20
N HIS A 70 -7.03 -9.00 -5.36
CA HIS A 70 -5.76 -8.68 -4.74
C HIS A 70 -6.00 -7.87 -3.46
N PHE A 71 -5.21 -8.16 -2.43
CA PHE A 71 -5.21 -7.47 -1.16
C PHE A 71 -3.79 -7.02 -0.83
N PHE A 72 -3.66 -5.76 -0.48
CA PHE A 72 -2.40 -5.14 -0.10
C PHE A 72 -2.52 -4.53 1.28
N ARG A 73 -1.46 -4.63 2.07
CA ARG A 73 -1.33 -3.89 3.33
C ARG A 73 0.08 -3.33 3.44
N PHE A 74 0.17 -2.01 3.54
CA PHE A 74 1.44 -1.32 3.67
C PHE A 74 1.62 -0.81 5.09
N HIS A 75 2.79 -1.03 5.68
CA HIS A 75 3.16 -0.42 6.96
C HIS A 75 3.70 0.99 6.70
N VAL A 76 3.09 1.98 7.33
CA VAL A 76 3.36 3.39 7.13
C VAL A 76 3.80 4.04 8.44
N LEU A 77 4.89 4.81 8.37
CA LEU A 77 5.43 5.57 9.48
C LEU A 77 5.35 7.06 9.17
N TYR A 78 5.03 7.87 10.18
CA TYR A 78 5.17 9.32 10.09
C TYR A 78 6.61 9.73 10.36
N ALA A 79 7.13 10.64 9.55
CA ALA A 79 8.39 11.30 9.85
C ALA A 79 8.22 12.33 10.98
N ALA A 80 9.34 12.79 11.52
CA ALA A 80 9.36 13.83 12.56
C ALA A 80 8.84 15.20 12.07
N ASP A 81 8.75 15.41 10.75
CA ASP A 81 8.20 16.63 10.15
C ASP A 81 6.66 16.61 10.04
N GLU A 82 6.02 15.54 10.53
CA GLU A 82 4.57 15.28 10.50
C GLU A 82 3.89 15.41 9.13
N THR A 83 4.67 15.49 8.04
CA THR A 83 4.20 15.75 6.68
C THR A 83 4.79 14.78 5.66
N THR A 84 5.76 13.96 6.06
CA THR A 84 6.32 12.87 5.29
C THR A 84 5.83 11.52 5.84
N LEU A 85 5.41 10.64 4.92
CA LEU A 85 4.98 9.26 5.17
C LEU A 85 6.00 8.30 4.55
N PHE A 86 6.55 7.41 5.37
CA PHE A 86 7.43 6.34 4.94
C PHE A 86 6.65 5.04 4.80
N VAL A 87 6.60 4.49 3.59
CA VAL A 87 6.08 3.15 3.33
C VAL A 87 7.22 2.16 3.55
N ALA A 88 7.27 1.59 4.75
CA ALA A 88 8.41 0.80 5.22
C ALA A 88 8.44 -0.64 4.68
N ARG A 89 7.27 -1.26 4.59
CA ARG A 89 7.09 -2.65 4.10
C ARG A 89 5.67 -2.86 3.57
N GLY A 90 5.49 -3.88 2.76
CA GLY A 90 4.20 -4.30 2.23
C GLY A 90 3.96 -5.80 2.43
N ALA A 91 2.68 -6.17 2.50
CA ALA A 91 2.20 -7.52 2.39
C ALA A 91 1.19 -7.60 1.23
N TYR A 92 1.21 -8.73 0.53
CA TYR A 92 0.34 -9.02 -0.60
C TYR A 92 -0.30 -10.39 -0.42
N GLY A 93 -1.60 -10.46 -0.67
CA GLY A 93 -2.35 -11.70 -0.82
C GLY A 93 -3.30 -11.60 -2.00
N LYS A 94 -3.73 -12.75 -2.52
CA LYS A 94 -4.81 -12.82 -3.50
C LYS A 94 -5.76 -13.97 -3.19
N THR A 95 -7.01 -13.79 -3.55
CA THR A 95 -8.04 -14.82 -3.53
C THR A 95 -8.55 -15.00 -4.95
N VAL A 96 -8.67 -16.24 -5.41
CA VAL A 96 -9.27 -16.58 -6.70
C VAL A 96 -10.54 -17.34 -6.43
N GLY A 97 -11.67 -16.86 -6.95
CA GLY A 97 -12.96 -17.55 -6.90
C GLY A 97 -12.85 -18.95 -7.51
N ALA A 98 -13.38 -19.94 -6.81
CA ALA A 98 -13.47 -21.33 -7.26
C ALA A 98 -14.54 -21.53 -8.34
#